data_AF-A0A167C7B0-F1
#
_entry.id   AF-A0A167C7B0-F1
#
_cell.length_a   1.000
_cell.length_b   1.000
_cell.length_c   1.000
_cell.angle_alpha   90.00
_cell.angle_beta   90.00
_cell.angle_gamma   90.00
#
_symmetry.space_group_name_H-M   'P 1'
#
loop_
_entity.id
_entity.type
_entity.pdbx_description
1 polymer ?
#
loop_
_entity_poly.entity_id
_entity_poly.type
_entity_poly.pdbx_seq_one_letter_code
_entity_poly.pdbx_strand_id
1 'polypeptide(L)'
;MLKFRTSGFSGYSVAYSPFYDSKIAVATAANFGLVGNGRLYVLDIGGDGVIRPQAQFDTQDGLFGLSWSESHENHIITANGDGSLKLFDITTKQQFPLQVYHEHSREVFSVNWNMKDKTIFCSGSWDGTIKVWSPGHCSNSVMTFNANINQTNIGPGTGPCAVDGPGAAAMAATVPLLRSEGAGTPQQQQQQQALRKSAANCVYSAKFSPYEPTIIASTHSDSSLKVWDTRQSAGSGHPVLSIPEAHLGGDCLSVDWNKYRPTVLATSGVDKAIKIWDTRNARSPINDLRGHEYAVRSVSWSPHSGDTLLSTSYDMTARVWRDTSASPNQAPHNPRFNPTKGLQKVFGAHTEFVFDCDWSMWGQPGWVATTGWDEMVYIWHAES
;
A
#
# COMPACT_ATOMS: atom_id res chain seq x y z
N MET A 1 3.91 11.84 22.82
CA MET A 1 4.14 10.57 22.10
C MET A 1 3.78 9.43 23.03
N LEU A 2 2.91 8.52 22.58
CA LEU A 2 2.54 7.31 23.29
C LEU A 2 3.25 6.13 22.63
N LYS A 3 3.44 5.03 23.37
CA LYS A 3 4.09 3.84 22.85
C LYS A 3 3.54 2.56 23.46
N PHE A 4 3.52 1.51 22.68
CA PHE A 4 3.17 0.14 23.10
C PHE A 4 4.15 -0.84 22.47
N ARG A 5 4.48 -1.93 23.17
CA ARG A 5 5.40 -2.95 22.66
C ARG A 5 4.67 -4.27 22.41
N THR A 6 4.67 -4.72 21.16
CA THR A 6 4.15 -6.00 20.68
C THR A 6 5.18 -7.10 20.89
N SER A 7 5.58 -7.32 22.15
CA SER A 7 6.74 -8.17 22.53
C SER A 7 6.82 -9.50 21.77
N GLY A 8 7.91 -9.73 21.05
CA GLY A 8 8.15 -10.93 20.23
C GLY A 8 7.50 -10.91 18.84
N PHE A 9 6.79 -9.84 18.48
CA PHE A 9 6.11 -9.69 17.19
C PHE A 9 6.43 -8.36 16.52
N SER A 10 6.91 -8.42 15.29
CA SER A 10 7.18 -7.27 14.42
C SER A 10 5.87 -6.75 13.82
N GLY A 11 5.68 -5.44 13.83
CA GLY A 11 4.49 -4.80 13.26
C GLY A 11 4.54 -4.70 11.74
N TYR A 12 3.43 -5.03 11.09
CA TYR A 12 3.29 -5.05 9.63
C TYR A 12 2.20 -4.13 9.10
N SER A 13 1.10 -3.97 9.84
CA SER A 13 0.05 -3.04 9.49
C SER A 13 -0.59 -2.46 10.75
N VAL A 14 -1.04 -1.21 10.67
CA VAL A 14 -1.67 -0.48 11.77
C VAL A 14 -2.86 0.32 11.24
N ALA A 15 -4.00 0.31 11.92
CA ALA A 15 -5.13 1.17 11.56
C ALA A 15 -5.95 1.60 12.77
N TYR A 16 -6.36 2.88 12.77
CA TYR A 16 -7.34 3.41 13.71
C TYR A 16 -8.74 2.86 13.41
N SER A 17 -9.54 2.71 14.46
CA SER A 17 -10.93 2.30 14.30
C SER A 17 -11.76 3.42 13.65
N PRO A 18 -12.63 3.08 12.68
CA PRO A 18 -13.59 4.03 12.11
C PRO A 18 -14.82 4.29 12.98
N PHE A 19 -14.91 3.67 14.16
CA PHE A 19 -16.02 3.84 15.08
C PHE A 19 -15.59 4.35 16.46
N TYR A 20 -14.39 3.98 16.90
CA TYR A 20 -13.87 4.33 18.22
C TYR A 20 -12.63 5.21 18.09
N ASP A 21 -12.65 6.38 18.73
CA ASP A 21 -11.54 7.35 18.72
C ASP A 21 -10.27 6.89 19.43
N SER A 22 -10.42 5.94 20.34
CA SER A 22 -9.40 5.42 21.24
C SER A 22 -8.88 4.05 20.84
N LYS A 23 -9.41 3.42 19.78
CA LYS A 23 -9.00 2.06 19.38
C LYS A 23 -8.12 2.05 18.15
N ILE A 24 -7.11 1.20 18.22
CA ILE A 24 -6.18 0.94 17.13
C ILE A 24 -5.92 -0.57 17.03
N ALA A 25 -5.87 -1.07 15.81
CA ALA A 25 -5.53 -2.46 15.53
C ALA A 25 -4.12 -2.54 14.93
N VAL A 26 -3.39 -3.60 15.26
CA VAL A 26 -2.04 -3.85 14.75
C VAL A 26 -1.91 -5.32 14.34
N ALA A 27 -1.58 -5.53 13.08
CA ALA A 27 -1.22 -6.83 12.53
C ALA A 27 0.28 -7.03 12.68
N THR A 28 0.65 -8.15 13.29
CA THR A 28 2.04 -8.43 13.62
C THR A 28 2.41 -9.87 13.26
N ALA A 29 3.71 -10.12 13.14
CA ALA A 29 4.26 -11.44 12.85
C ALA A 29 5.53 -11.70 13.66
N ALA A 30 5.69 -12.93 14.15
CA ALA A 30 6.89 -13.36 14.85
C ALA A 30 8.10 -13.41 13.90
N ASN A 31 9.31 -13.34 14.46
CA ASN A 31 10.57 -13.48 13.71
C ASN A 31 10.64 -12.61 12.44
N PHE A 32 10.33 -11.32 12.57
CA PHE A 32 10.32 -10.37 11.44
C PHE A 32 9.36 -10.76 10.30
N GLY A 33 8.33 -11.57 10.60
CA GLY A 33 7.38 -12.08 9.62
C GLY A 33 7.95 -13.02 8.58
N LEU A 34 9.13 -13.58 8.82
CA LEU A 34 9.75 -14.60 7.95
C LEU A 34 9.20 -16.00 8.23
N VAL A 35 8.88 -16.29 9.50
CA VAL A 35 8.37 -17.58 9.92
C VAL A 35 7.70 -17.50 11.29
N GLY A 36 6.61 -18.25 11.46
CA GLY A 36 5.94 -18.44 12.74
C GLY A 36 4.62 -17.69 12.82
N ASN A 37 4.11 -17.59 14.04
CA ASN A 37 2.76 -17.11 14.29
C ASN A 37 2.60 -15.62 13.96
N GLY A 38 1.39 -15.27 13.56
CA GLY A 38 0.91 -13.90 13.53
C GLY A 38 0.10 -13.59 14.78
N ARG A 39 -0.01 -12.31 15.12
CA ARG A 39 -0.89 -11.84 16.18
C ARG A 39 -1.57 -10.54 15.79
N LEU A 40 -2.89 -10.51 15.91
CA LEU A 40 -3.69 -9.29 15.83
C LEU A 40 -3.79 -8.72 17.24
N TYR A 41 -3.28 -7.50 17.43
CA TYR A 41 -3.49 -6.72 18.64
C TYR A 41 -4.62 -5.72 18.42
N VAL A 42 -5.58 -5.68 19.34
CA VAL A 42 -6.56 -4.59 19.45
C VAL A 42 -6.19 -3.80 20.69
N LEU A 43 -5.76 -2.56 20.50
CA LEU A 43 -5.24 -1.70 21.55
C LEU A 43 -6.22 -0.56 21.83
N ASP A 44 -6.29 -0.17 23.08
CA ASP A 44 -7.11 0.92 23.60
C ASP A 44 -6.19 2.00 24.18
N ILE A 45 -6.41 3.25 23.75
CA ILE A 45 -5.67 4.42 24.18
C ILE A 45 -6.41 5.01 25.39
N GLY A 46 -5.91 4.72 26.59
CA GLY A 46 -6.51 5.23 27.82
C GLY A 46 -6.42 6.76 27.89
N GLY A 47 -7.38 7.39 28.56
CA GLY A 47 -7.37 8.84 28.81
C GLY A 47 -6.19 9.32 29.68
N ASP A 48 -5.47 8.40 30.31
CA ASP A 48 -4.21 8.63 31.02
C ASP A 48 -2.98 8.63 30.09
N GLY A 49 -3.18 8.46 28.78
CA GLY A 49 -2.12 8.38 27.78
C GLY A 49 -1.41 7.03 27.74
N VAL A 50 -1.93 5.99 28.41
CA VAL A 50 -1.34 4.65 28.40
C VAL A 50 -2.11 3.76 27.44
N ILE A 51 -1.40 3.16 26.49
CA ILE A 51 -1.95 2.19 25.54
C ILE A 51 -2.02 0.82 26.20
N ARG A 52 -3.19 0.18 26.14
CA ARG A 52 -3.45 -1.14 26.74
C ARG A 52 -4.00 -2.11 25.72
N PRO A 53 -3.64 -3.40 25.76
CA PRO A 53 -4.27 -4.39 24.91
C PRO A 53 -5.68 -4.70 25.42
N GLN A 54 -6.68 -4.55 24.55
CA GLN A 54 -8.06 -4.94 24.82
C GLN A 54 -8.31 -6.39 24.39
N ALA A 55 -7.86 -6.77 23.19
CA ALA A 55 -8.01 -8.12 22.66
C ALA A 55 -6.76 -8.52 21.87
N GLN A 56 -6.50 -9.83 21.82
CA GLN A 56 -5.40 -10.42 21.07
C GLN A 56 -5.87 -11.72 20.43
N PHE A 57 -5.54 -11.91 19.16
CA PHE A 57 -5.88 -13.10 18.39
C PHE A 57 -4.64 -13.65 17.71
N ASP A 58 -4.29 -14.90 18.03
CA ASP A 58 -3.15 -15.59 17.45
C ASP A 58 -3.54 -16.30 16.15
N THR A 59 -2.67 -16.22 15.16
CA THR A 59 -2.81 -16.95 13.90
C THR A 59 -1.62 -17.87 13.68
N GLN A 60 -1.86 -18.94 12.91
CA GLN A 60 -0.84 -19.95 12.62
C GLN A 60 0.36 -19.39 11.84
N ASP A 61 0.11 -18.36 11.04
CA ASP A 61 1.11 -17.68 10.21
C ASP A 61 1.00 -16.16 10.38
N GLY A 62 2.04 -15.43 9.97
CA GLY A 62 2.19 -13.98 10.09
C GLY A 62 1.02 -13.19 9.50
N LEU A 63 0.73 -12.03 10.11
CA LEU A 63 -0.27 -11.08 9.60
C LEU A 63 0.44 -9.92 8.90
N PHE A 64 0.10 -9.67 7.64
CA PHE A 64 0.80 -8.67 6.81
C PHE A 64 -0.05 -7.45 6.47
N GLY A 65 -1.38 -7.55 6.59
CA GLY A 65 -2.30 -6.45 6.38
C GLY A 65 -3.50 -6.55 7.31
N LEU A 66 -4.15 -5.42 7.58
CA LEU A 66 -5.40 -5.36 8.32
C LEU A 66 -6.31 -4.27 7.78
N SER A 67 -7.61 -4.44 7.99
CA SER A 67 -8.60 -3.38 7.78
C SER A 67 -9.72 -3.56 8.79
N TRP A 68 -10.16 -2.46 9.40
CA TRP A 68 -11.43 -2.44 10.10
C TRP A 68 -12.57 -2.61 9.09
N SER A 69 -13.68 -3.19 9.56
CA SER A 69 -14.92 -3.15 8.81
C SER A 69 -15.48 -1.74 8.82
N GLU A 70 -15.92 -1.25 7.66
CA GLU A 70 -16.60 0.05 7.55
C GLU A 70 -18.12 -0.05 7.82
N SER A 71 -18.64 -1.27 7.98
CA SER A 71 -20.05 -1.56 8.24
C SER A 71 -20.30 -2.12 9.64
N HIS A 72 -19.26 -2.57 10.36
CA HIS A 72 -19.41 -3.16 11.69
C HIS A 72 -18.28 -2.77 12.65
N GLU A 73 -18.62 -2.13 13.77
CA GLU A 73 -17.68 -1.54 14.73
C GLU A 73 -16.71 -2.52 15.40
N ASN A 74 -17.11 -3.79 15.49
CA ASN A 74 -16.34 -4.82 16.20
C ASN A 74 -15.61 -5.77 15.25
N HIS A 75 -15.70 -5.58 13.93
CA HIS A 75 -15.11 -6.50 12.96
C HIS A 75 -13.79 -5.99 12.38
N ILE A 76 -12.80 -6.88 12.30
CA ILE A 76 -11.50 -6.63 11.67
C ILE A 76 -11.20 -7.79 10.72
N ILE A 77 -10.81 -7.48 9.49
CA ILE A 77 -10.27 -8.45 8.54
C ILE A 77 -8.75 -8.37 8.52
N THR A 78 -8.07 -9.52 8.57
CA THR A 78 -6.61 -9.61 8.48
C THR A 78 -6.19 -10.39 7.24
N ALA A 79 -5.03 -10.02 6.69
CA ALA A 79 -4.37 -10.71 5.60
C ALA A 79 -3.20 -11.54 6.16
N ASN A 80 -3.18 -12.84 5.85
CA ASN A 80 -2.24 -13.80 6.41
C ASN A 80 -1.19 -14.28 5.38
N GLY A 81 -0.04 -14.74 5.88
CA GLY A 81 1.01 -15.36 5.06
C GLY A 81 0.62 -16.67 4.39
N ASP A 82 -0.34 -17.41 4.95
CA ASP A 82 -0.81 -18.70 4.44
C ASP A 82 -1.74 -18.58 3.20
N GLY A 83 -2.01 -17.36 2.71
CA GLY A 83 -2.96 -17.12 1.61
C GLY A 83 -4.41 -16.93 2.07
N SER A 84 -4.69 -17.04 3.37
CA SER A 84 -6.02 -16.81 3.91
C SER A 84 -6.24 -15.35 4.31
N LEU A 85 -7.52 -14.96 4.36
CA LEU A 85 -7.97 -13.79 5.10
C LEU A 85 -8.89 -14.24 6.23
N LYS A 86 -8.77 -13.59 7.39
CA LYS A 86 -9.47 -14.00 8.61
C LYS A 86 -10.23 -12.82 9.21
N LEU A 87 -11.55 -12.97 9.31
CA LEU A 87 -12.44 -11.97 9.91
C LEU A 87 -12.59 -12.27 11.40
N PHE A 88 -12.31 -11.30 12.25
CA PHE A 88 -12.40 -11.41 13.71
C PHE A 88 -13.47 -10.47 14.26
N ASP A 89 -14.08 -10.88 15.38
CA ASP A 89 -14.89 -10.01 16.23
C ASP A 89 -14.14 -9.74 17.53
N ILE A 90 -13.89 -8.46 17.81
CA ILE A 90 -13.09 -8.02 18.96
C ILE A 90 -13.76 -8.26 20.32
N THR A 91 -15.07 -8.54 20.33
CA THR A 91 -15.85 -8.82 21.55
C THR A 91 -15.85 -10.30 21.92
N THR A 92 -15.48 -11.17 20.97
CA THR A 92 -15.58 -12.61 21.15
C THR A 92 -14.46 -13.11 22.07
N LYS A 93 -14.83 -13.90 23.09
CA LYS A 93 -13.86 -14.53 24.02
C LYS A 93 -13.16 -15.74 23.41
N GLN A 94 -13.81 -16.38 22.45
CA GLN A 94 -13.26 -17.47 21.67
C GLN A 94 -12.30 -16.83 20.66
N GLN A 95 -10.99 -16.97 20.87
CA GLN A 95 -9.93 -16.31 20.08
C GLN A 95 -9.80 -16.87 18.63
N PHE A 96 -10.92 -17.25 18.01
CA PHE A 96 -11.02 -17.81 16.67
C PHE A 96 -11.65 -16.79 15.72
N PRO A 97 -11.27 -16.81 14.43
CA PRO A 97 -11.93 -15.96 13.44
C PRO A 97 -13.39 -16.39 13.23
N LEU A 98 -14.27 -15.41 13.04
CA LEU A 98 -15.66 -15.61 12.62
C LEU A 98 -15.75 -16.31 11.26
N GLN A 99 -14.89 -15.89 10.33
CA GLN A 99 -14.88 -16.40 8.97
C GLN A 99 -13.47 -16.42 8.41
N VAL A 100 -13.19 -17.44 7.59
CA VAL A 100 -11.95 -17.59 6.84
C VAL A 100 -12.27 -17.59 5.35
N TYR A 101 -11.54 -16.78 4.59
CA TYR A 101 -11.57 -16.70 3.13
C TYR A 101 -10.23 -17.26 2.64
N HIS A 102 -10.26 -18.25 1.75
CA HIS A 102 -9.03 -18.92 1.32
C HIS A 102 -9.12 -19.30 -0.15
N GLU A 103 -8.75 -18.35 -1.01
CA GLU A 103 -8.56 -18.59 -2.45
C GLU A 103 -7.18 -18.15 -2.96
N HIS A 104 -6.49 -17.26 -2.25
CA HIS A 104 -5.13 -16.90 -2.64
C HIS A 104 -4.20 -18.09 -2.42
N SER A 105 -3.25 -18.26 -3.32
CA SER A 105 -2.30 -19.39 -3.30
C SER A 105 -0.94 -19.03 -2.68
N ARG A 106 -0.78 -17.77 -2.29
CA ARG A 106 0.43 -17.18 -1.71
C ARG A 106 0.05 -16.08 -0.73
N GLU A 107 1.05 -15.58 -0.02
CA GLU A 107 0.97 -14.53 0.99
C GLU A 107 0.05 -13.38 0.56
N VAL A 108 -0.89 -13.01 1.43
CA VAL A 108 -1.74 -11.84 1.23
C VAL A 108 -1.11 -10.65 1.95
N PHE A 109 -0.70 -9.63 1.19
CA PHE A 109 0.06 -8.50 1.73
C PHE A 109 -0.79 -7.28 2.04
N SER A 110 -1.95 -7.16 1.41
CA SER A 110 -2.86 -6.03 1.63
C SER A 110 -4.30 -6.49 1.68
N VAL A 111 -5.06 -5.87 2.57
CA VAL A 111 -6.51 -5.97 2.63
C VAL A 111 -7.07 -4.58 2.92
N ASN A 112 -8.12 -4.17 2.23
CA ASN A 112 -8.70 -2.84 2.38
C ASN A 112 -10.22 -2.89 2.20
N TRP A 113 -10.95 -2.36 3.17
CA TRP A 113 -12.40 -2.29 3.12
C TRP A 113 -12.88 -1.13 2.25
N ASN A 114 -13.98 -1.33 1.53
CA ASN A 114 -14.57 -0.28 0.71
C ASN A 114 -15.29 0.75 1.59
N MET A 115 -14.76 1.97 1.67
CA MET A 115 -15.32 3.05 2.49
C MET A 115 -16.68 3.58 1.99
N LYS A 116 -17.03 3.36 0.71
CA LYS A 116 -18.27 3.85 0.10
C LYS A 116 -19.39 2.82 0.12
N ASP A 117 -19.13 1.64 -0.44
CA ASP A 117 -20.10 0.53 -0.45
C ASP A 117 -20.25 -0.08 0.95
N LYS A 118 -19.14 -0.21 1.69
CA LYS A 118 -19.06 -0.80 3.05
C LYS A 118 -19.46 -2.27 3.16
N THR A 119 -20.00 -2.88 2.09
CA THR A 119 -20.38 -4.30 2.07
C THR A 119 -19.29 -5.23 1.52
N ILE A 120 -18.24 -4.66 0.92
CA ILE A 120 -17.16 -5.40 0.27
C ILE A 120 -15.78 -4.92 0.71
N PHE A 121 -14.79 -5.78 0.57
CA PHE A 121 -13.38 -5.47 0.76
C PHE A 121 -12.54 -6.11 -0.35
N CYS A 122 -11.31 -5.62 -0.55
CA CYS A 122 -10.38 -6.18 -1.53
C CYS A 122 -9.10 -6.66 -0.85
N SER A 123 -8.42 -7.61 -1.49
CA SER A 123 -7.12 -8.12 -1.08
C SER A 123 -6.14 -8.18 -2.24
N GLY A 124 -4.85 -8.00 -1.96
CA GLY A 124 -3.75 -8.19 -2.89
C GLY A 124 -2.76 -9.23 -2.39
N SER A 125 -2.35 -10.14 -3.27
CA SER A 125 -1.48 -11.28 -2.93
C SER A 125 -0.25 -11.38 -3.84
N TRP A 126 0.76 -12.08 -3.35
CA TRP A 126 1.93 -12.51 -4.10
C TRP A 126 1.63 -13.54 -5.20
N ASP A 127 0.42 -14.10 -5.25
CA ASP A 127 -0.02 -14.91 -6.39
C ASP A 127 -0.34 -14.09 -7.65
N GLY A 128 -0.22 -12.77 -7.55
CA GLY A 128 -0.46 -11.84 -8.65
C GLY A 128 -1.93 -11.59 -8.93
N THR A 129 -2.80 -11.86 -7.96
CA THR A 129 -4.23 -11.57 -8.06
C THR A 129 -4.68 -10.53 -7.04
N ILE A 130 -5.72 -9.79 -7.44
CA ILE A 130 -6.51 -8.94 -6.55
C ILE A 130 -7.89 -9.58 -6.48
N LYS A 131 -8.39 -9.81 -5.27
CA LYS A 131 -9.71 -10.41 -5.06
C LYS A 131 -10.62 -9.42 -4.34
N VAL A 132 -11.89 -9.41 -4.73
CA VAL A 132 -12.96 -8.66 -4.08
C VAL A 132 -13.87 -9.64 -3.37
N TRP A 133 -14.24 -9.33 -2.14
CA TRP A 133 -14.94 -10.23 -1.23
C TRP A 133 -16.15 -9.52 -0.63
N SER A 134 -17.17 -10.30 -0.29
CA SER A 134 -18.31 -9.83 0.49
C SER A 134 -18.50 -10.73 1.71
N PRO A 135 -18.47 -10.19 2.95
CA PRO A 135 -18.60 -11.00 4.15
C PRO A 135 -19.91 -11.79 4.25
N GLY A 136 -21.01 -11.25 3.71
CA GLY A 136 -22.35 -11.81 3.90
C GLY A 136 -22.79 -12.90 2.93
N HIS A 137 -22.02 -13.19 1.88
CA HIS A 137 -22.45 -14.10 0.81
C HIS A 137 -21.86 -15.51 0.98
N CYS A 138 -20.54 -15.65 0.81
CA CYS A 138 -19.80 -16.91 0.85
C CYS A 138 -18.33 -16.62 1.22
N SER A 139 -17.56 -17.66 1.55
CA SER A 139 -16.09 -17.55 1.69
C SER A 139 -15.35 -17.43 0.34
N ASN A 140 -16.07 -17.42 -0.78
CA ASN A 140 -15.50 -17.26 -2.12
C ASN A 140 -15.46 -15.78 -2.53
N SER A 141 -14.53 -15.44 -3.41
CA SER A 141 -14.43 -14.08 -3.95
C SER A 141 -15.57 -13.77 -4.91
N VAL A 142 -16.04 -12.52 -4.87
CA VAL A 142 -17.03 -11.96 -5.79
C VAL A 142 -16.40 -11.72 -7.16
N MET A 143 -15.13 -11.31 -7.18
CA MET A 143 -14.40 -10.98 -8.39
C MET A 143 -12.89 -11.20 -8.18
N THR A 144 -12.18 -11.59 -9.24
CA THR A 144 -10.72 -11.71 -9.26
C THR A 144 -10.14 -10.94 -10.46
N PHE A 145 -9.15 -10.09 -10.20
CA PHE A 145 -8.33 -9.43 -11.22
C PHE A 145 -6.93 -10.06 -11.26
N ASN A 146 -6.34 -10.19 -12.44
CA ASN A 146 -5.00 -10.72 -12.63
C ASN A 146 -4.02 -9.61 -12.98
N ALA A 147 -3.07 -9.35 -12.09
CA ALA A 147 -2.07 -8.29 -12.24
C ALA A 147 -1.09 -8.52 -13.40
N ASN A 148 -0.96 -9.75 -13.91
CA ASN A 148 -0.09 -10.06 -15.04
C ASN A 148 -0.69 -9.60 -16.38
N ILE A 149 -1.98 -9.25 -16.41
CA ILE A 149 -2.66 -8.76 -17.60
C ILE A 149 -2.30 -7.28 -17.81
N ASN A 150 -1.59 -6.99 -18.89
CA ASN A 150 -1.33 -5.63 -19.37
C ASN A 150 -2.37 -5.24 -20.43
N GLN A 151 -2.59 -3.94 -20.60
CA GLN A 151 -3.54 -3.37 -21.57
C GLN A 151 -3.14 -3.65 -23.05
N THR A 152 -1.98 -4.26 -23.31
CA THR A 152 -1.33 -4.31 -24.64
C THR A 152 -1.78 -5.45 -25.56
N ASN A 153 -2.88 -6.17 -25.28
CA ASN A 153 -3.38 -7.24 -26.15
C ASN A 153 -4.78 -6.97 -26.73
N ILE A 154 -5.10 -5.72 -27.03
CA ILE A 154 -6.18 -5.42 -27.98
C ILE A 154 -5.54 -5.26 -29.35
N GLY A 155 -5.57 -6.33 -30.14
CA GLY A 155 -5.28 -6.26 -31.57
C GLY A 155 -6.23 -5.25 -32.24
N PRO A 156 -5.79 -4.52 -33.29
CA PRO A 156 -6.62 -3.50 -33.90
C PRO A 156 -7.85 -4.15 -34.53
N GLY A 157 -9.05 -3.76 -34.08
CA GLY A 157 -10.27 -3.99 -34.83
C GLY A 157 -10.20 -3.24 -36.16
N THR A 158 -10.16 -4.01 -37.25
CA THR A 158 -10.64 -3.71 -38.62
C THR A 158 -10.83 -2.22 -39.02
N GLY A 159 -9.96 -1.71 -39.90
CA GLY A 159 -10.17 -0.52 -40.75
C GLY A 159 -8.85 0.13 -41.24
N PRO A 160 -8.78 0.74 -42.43
CA PRO A 160 -7.90 0.23 -43.49
C PRO A 160 -6.56 0.98 -43.71
N CYS A 161 -5.61 0.24 -44.26
CA CYS A 161 -4.44 0.62 -45.08
C CYS A 161 -3.76 1.98 -44.85
N ALA A 162 -2.50 1.96 -44.41
CA ALA A 162 -1.44 2.84 -44.93
C ALA A 162 -0.04 2.42 -44.47
N VAL A 163 0.70 1.84 -45.42
CA VAL A 163 2.15 1.98 -45.75
C VAL A 163 3.25 1.96 -44.67
N ASP A 164 4.21 1.06 -44.94
CA ASP A 164 5.54 0.93 -44.35
C ASP A 164 6.38 2.22 -44.35
N GLY A 165 7.16 2.39 -43.28
CA GLY A 165 8.31 3.30 -43.23
C GLY A 165 9.19 2.99 -42.01
N PRO A 166 10.51 2.78 -42.15
CA PRO A 166 11.37 2.50 -41.01
C PRO A 166 11.96 3.79 -40.43
N GLY A 167 12.05 3.87 -39.11
CA GLY A 167 13.08 4.67 -38.43
C GLY A 167 12.58 5.82 -37.57
N ALA A 168 12.61 5.62 -36.25
CA ALA A 168 13.00 6.64 -35.28
C ALA A 168 13.45 5.94 -33.97
N ALA A 169 14.75 5.72 -33.84
CA ALA A 169 15.37 5.30 -32.59
C ALA A 169 15.36 6.48 -31.61
N ALA A 170 14.64 6.36 -30.49
CA ALA A 170 14.76 7.28 -29.36
C ALA A 170 15.91 6.80 -28.46
N MET A 171 16.96 7.63 -28.37
CA MET A 171 18.14 7.39 -27.56
C MET A 171 17.78 7.46 -26.07
N ALA A 172 17.96 6.36 -25.35
CA ALA A 172 17.91 6.34 -23.89
C ALA A 172 19.17 7.01 -23.33
N ALA A 173 18.98 8.07 -22.55
CA ALA A 173 20.06 8.71 -21.80
C ALA A 173 20.59 7.74 -20.74
N THR A 174 21.83 7.28 -20.93
CA THR A 174 22.55 6.45 -19.96
C THR A 174 23.11 7.35 -18.86
N VAL A 175 22.64 7.18 -17.63
CA VAL A 175 23.29 7.73 -16.43
C VAL A 175 24.33 6.71 -15.96
N PRO A 176 25.59 7.10 -15.68
CA PRO A 176 26.64 6.15 -15.34
C PRO A 176 26.40 5.60 -13.93
N LEU A 177 26.07 4.29 -13.86
CA LEU A 177 26.01 3.54 -12.61
C LEU A 177 27.43 3.29 -12.10
N LEU A 178 27.60 3.47 -10.79
CA LEU A 178 28.83 3.19 -10.03
C LEU A 178 29.29 1.76 -10.27
N ARG A 179 30.59 1.62 -10.57
CA ARG A 179 31.30 0.35 -10.77
C ARG A 179 31.37 -0.41 -9.44
N SER A 180 30.79 -1.61 -9.39
CA SER A 180 31.24 -2.70 -8.51
C SER A 180 31.19 -4.02 -9.29
N GLU A 181 32.20 -4.83 -9.09
CA GLU A 181 32.68 -5.88 -10.00
C GLU A 181 31.74 -7.07 -10.15
N GLY A 182 31.74 -7.66 -11.36
CA GLY A 182 31.03 -8.89 -11.70
C GLY A 182 29.79 -8.72 -12.59
N ALA A 183 29.89 -8.02 -13.72
CA ALA A 183 28.81 -8.01 -14.71
C ALA A 183 28.64 -9.43 -15.29
N GLY A 184 27.60 -10.13 -14.86
CA GLY A 184 27.19 -11.42 -15.44
C GLY A 184 27.01 -11.30 -16.96
N THR A 185 27.26 -12.39 -17.68
CA THR A 185 27.25 -12.40 -19.14
C THR A 185 25.89 -11.95 -19.71
N PRO A 186 25.81 -11.43 -20.95
CA PRO A 186 24.54 -11.03 -21.58
C PRO A 186 23.48 -12.15 -21.56
N GLN A 187 23.91 -13.41 -21.62
CA GLN A 187 23.04 -14.58 -21.47
C GLN A 187 22.50 -14.74 -20.04
N GLN A 188 23.29 -14.48 -19.00
CA GLN A 188 22.83 -14.48 -17.61
C GLN A 188 21.85 -13.33 -17.33
N GLN A 189 22.07 -12.15 -17.94
CA GLN A 189 21.14 -11.01 -17.85
C GLN A 189 19.83 -11.29 -18.61
N GLN A 190 19.88 -11.88 -19.80
CA GLN A 190 18.70 -12.35 -20.53
C GLN A 190 17.98 -13.47 -19.79
N GLN A 191 18.70 -14.39 -19.14
CA GLN A 191 18.13 -15.46 -18.35
C GLN A 191 17.49 -14.93 -17.05
N GLN A 192 18.10 -13.94 -16.39
CA GLN A 192 17.47 -13.22 -15.25
C GLN A 192 16.24 -12.41 -15.67
N GLN A 193 16.26 -11.74 -16.83
CA GLN A 193 15.08 -11.07 -17.39
C GLN A 193 13.99 -12.07 -17.82
N ALA A 194 14.35 -13.25 -18.34
CA ALA A 194 13.42 -14.31 -18.69
C ALA A 194 12.82 -14.99 -17.43
N LEU A 195 13.62 -15.18 -16.38
CA LEU A 195 13.16 -15.67 -15.07
C LEU A 195 12.21 -14.66 -14.40
N ARG A 196 12.46 -13.35 -14.52
CA ARG A 196 11.51 -12.30 -14.09
C ARG A 196 10.20 -12.31 -14.86
N LYS A 197 10.22 -12.66 -16.16
CA LYS A 197 9.01 -12.83 -16.98
C LYS A 197 8.20 -14.09 -16.66
N SER A 198 8.74 -15.02 -15.87
CA SER A 198 8.11 -16.30 -15.52
C SER A 198 7.50 -16.32 -14.11
N ALA A 199 7.82 -15.35 -13.24
CA ALA A 199 7.26 -15.25 -11.89
C ALA A 199 6.02 -14.37 -11.91
N ALA A 200 4.97 -14.76 -11.18
CA ALA A 200 3.77 -13.93 -11.03
C ALA A 200 4.14 -12.57 -10.42
N ASN A 201 3.60 -11.49 -10.98
CA ASN A 201 3.80 -10.14 -10.47
C ASN A 201 3.15 -10.01 -9.07
N CYS A 202 3.94 -9.85 -8.02
CA CYS A 202 3.42 -9.72 -6.68
C CYS A 202 2.58 -8.44 -6.55
N VAL A 203 1.41 -8.51 -5.91
CA VAL A 203 0.59 -7.34 -5.58
C VAL A 203 0.88 -6.92 -4.15
N TYR A 204 1.50 -5.75 -3.96
CA TYR A 204 1.88 -5.25 -2.62
C TYR A 204 0.78 -4.46 -1.93
N SER A 205 0.01 -3.67 -2.70
CA SER A 205 -1.12 -2.89 -2.18
C SER A 205 -2.27 -2.91 -3.18
N ALA A 206 -3.50 -3.00 -2.66
CA ALA A 206 -4.73 -2.78 -3.38
C ALA A 206 -5.71 -1.99 -2.50
N LYS A 207 -6.19 -0.83 -2.98
CA LYS A 207 -7.12 0.03 -2.23
C LYS A 207 -8.28 0.52 -3.11
N PHE A 208 -9.49 0.51 -2.55
CA PHE A 208 -10.64 1.14 -3.17
C PHE A 208 -10.47 2.66 -3.22
N SER A 209 -11.03 3.27 -4.27
CA SER A 209 -11.17 4.72 -4.33
C SER A 209 -12.17 5.20 -3.26
N PRO A 210 -11.84 6.24 -2.48
CA PRO A 210 -12.78 6.85 -1.55
C PRO A 210 -13.88 7.65 -2.25
N TYR A 211 -13.87 7.76 -3.57
CA TYR A 211 -14.88 8.50 -4.36
C TYR A 211 -15.82 7.59 -5.12
N GLU A 212 -15.27 6.55 -5.73
CA GLU A 212 -16.02 5.63 -6.59
C GLU A 212 -15.88 4.20 -6.05
N PRO A 213 -16.98 3.55 -5.60
CA PRO A 213 -16.91 2.24 -4.94
C PRO A 213 -16.44 1.11 -5.86
N THR A 214 -16.43 1.32 -7.17
CA THR A 214 -16.07 0.28 -8.16
C THR A 214 -14.61 0.37 -8.60
N ILE A 215 -13.88 1.40 -8.17
CA ILE A 215 -12.52 1.64 -8.63
C ILE A 215 -11.52 1.15 -7.58
N ILE A 216 -10.54 0.36 -8.01
CA ILE A 216 -9.44 -0.14 -7.18
C ILE A 216 -8.12 0.31 -7.81
N ALA A 217 -7.18 0.82 -7.02
CA ALA A 217 -5.79 1.01 -7.44
C ALA A 217 -4.91 -0.06 -6.80
N SER A 218 -3.90 -0.53 -7.53
CA SER A 218 -2.95 -1.52 -7.05
C SER A 218 -1.53 -1.28 -7.50
N THR A 219 -0.58 -1.75 -6.69
CA THR A 219 0.86 -1.62 -6.96
C THR A 219 1.54 -2.98 -6.96
N HIS A 220 2.56 -3.10 -7.80
CA HIS A 220 3.10 -4.38 -8.20
C HIS A 220 4.64 -4.43 -8.15
N SER A 221 5.18 -5.65 -8.11
CA SER A 221 6.64 -5.89 -8.18
C SER A 221 7.27 -5.53 -9.53
N ASP A 222 6.49 -5.41 -10.59
CA ASP A 222 6.98 -5.02 -11.93
C ASP A 222 7.05 -3.49 -12.12
N SER A 223 7.09 -2.73 -11.03
CA SER A 223 7.03 -1.26 -11.01
C SER A 223 5.69 -0.67 -11.46
N SER A 224 4.67 -1.47 -11.77
CA SER A 224 3.42 -0.93 -12.28
C SER A 224 2.48 -0.42 -11.20
N LEU A 225 1.76 0.66 -11.53
CA LEU A 225 0.53 1.08 -10.88
C LEU A 225 -0.62 0.77 -11.84
N LYS A 226 -1.63 0.06 -11.36
CA LYS A 226 -2.82 -0.28 -12.14
C LYS A 226 -4.07 0.22 -11.46
N VAL A 227 -5.05 0.63 -12.26
CA VAL A 227 -6.39 0.99 -11.79
C VAL A 227 -7.38 0.06 -12.48
N TRP A 228 -8.33 -0.46 -11.72
CA TRP A 228 -9.32 -1.46 -12.13
C TRP A 228 -10.72 -0.90 -11.89
N ASP A 229 -11.68 -1.32 -12.71
CA ASP A 229 -13.10 -1.01 -12.51
C ASP A 229 -13.89 -2.33 -12.41
N THR A 230 -14.54 -2.56 -11.26
CA THR A 230 -15.31 -3.78 -10.96
C THR A 230 -16.59 -3.91 -11.79
N ARG A 231 -16.99 -2.86 -12.53
CA ARG A 231 -18.13 -2.93 -13.44
C ARG A 231 -17.77 -3.52 -14.80
N GLN A 232 -16.48 -3.53 -15.16
CA GLN A 232 -16.07 -4.19 -16.39
C GLN A 232 -16.31 -5.69 -16.24
N SER A 233 -16.97 -6.28 -17.23
CA SER A 233 -17.31 -7.71 -17.21
C SER A 233 -16.06 -8.52 -16.86
N ALA A 234 -16.21 -9.42 -15.89
CA ALA A 234 -15.14 -10.23 -15.27
C ALA A 234 -14.26 -11.03 -16.26
N GLY A 235 -14.58 -10.99 -17.56
CA GLY A 235 -13.83 -11.62 -18.64
C GLY A 235 -12.83 -10.73 -19.40
N SER A 236 -12.89 -9.39 -19.33
CA SER A 236 -11.83 -8.57 -19.98
C SER A 236 -10.57 -8.54 -19.12
N GLY A 237 -10.72 -8.44 -17.78
CA GLY A 237 -9.62 -8.55 -16.82
C GLY A 237 -8.49 -7.52 -17.01
N HIS A 238 -8.67 -6.50 -17.86
CA HIS A 238 -7.66 -5.49 -18.14
C HIS A 238 -7.85 -4.29 -17.19
N PRO A 239 -6.75 -3.66 -16.74
CA PRO A 239 -6.84 -2.42 -15.99
C PRO A 239 -7.38 -1.28 -16.88
N VAL A 240 -8.17 -0.37 -16.30
CA VAL A 240 -8.63 0.87 -16.96
C VAL A 240 -7.50 1.88 -17.15
N LEU A 241 -6.48 1.82 -16.30
CA LEU A 241 -5.26 2.61 -16.39
C LEU A 241 -4.07 1.75 -15.95
N SER A 242 -2.97 1.81 -16.69
CA SER A 242 -1.73 1.14 -16.35
C SER A 242 -0.55 2.09 -16.53
N ILE A 243 0.19 2.33 -15.45
CA ILE A 243 1.46 3.08 -15.45
C ILE A 243 2.58 2.06 -15.23
N PRO A 244 3.31 1.62 -16.27
CA PRO A 244 4.23 0.48 -16.18
C PRO A 244 5.53 0.77 -15.40
N GLU A 245 6.01 2.01 -15.40
CA GLU A 245 7.28 2.38 -14.75
C GLU A 245 7.07 3.44 -13.66
N ALA A 246 6.15 3.17 -12.72
CA ALA A 246 5.87 4.12 -11.65
C ALA A 246 7.14 4.40 -10.80
N HIS A 247 7.99 3.41 -10.54
CA HIS A 247 9.18 3.52 -9.68
C HIS A 247 10.46 2.99 -10.37
N LEU A 248 10.72 3.47 -11.60
CA LEU A 248 11.97 3.27 -12.34
C LEU A 248 12.38 1.80 -12.52
N GLY A 249 11.39 0.91 -12.66
CA GLY A 249 11.61 -0.53 -12.84
C GLY A 249 11.88 -1.30 -11.54
N GLY A 250 11.82 -0.64 -10.38
CA GLY A 250 11.80 -1.26 -9.06
C GLY A 250 10.39 -1.39 -8.51
N ASP A 251 10.22 -2.23 -7.48
CA ASP A 251 8.92 -2.57 -6.91
C ASP A 251 8.15 -1.32 -6.44
N CYS A 252 6.87 -1.28 -6.81
CA CYS A 252 5.90 -0.30 -6.33
C CYS A 252 5.17 -0.90 -5.11
N LEU A 253 5.47 -0.40 -3.92
CA LEU A 253 5.18 -1.08 -2.65
C LEU A 253 3.86 -0.63 -2.01
N SER A 254 3.45 0.62 -2.22
CA SER A 254 2.20 1.13 -1.65
C SER A 254 1.53 2.15 -2.55
N VAL A 255 0.20 2.23 -2.44
CA VAL A 255 -0.65 3.24 -3.06
C VAL A 255 -1.67 3.74 -2.06
N ASP A 256 -1.95 5.03 -2.13
CA ASP A 256 -3.05 5.62 -1.41
C ASP A 256 -3.71 6.75 -2.21
N TRP A 257 -5.04 6.76 -2.20
CA TRP A 257 -5.84 7.80 -2.85
C TRP A 257 -5.83 9.06 -1.99
N ASN A 258 -5.70 10.21 -2.63
CA ASN A 258 -5.91 11.49 -1.96
C ASN A 258 -7.36 11.56 -1.46
N LYS A 259 -7.57 12.04 -0.23
CA LYS A 259 -8.92 12.09 0.39
C LYS A 259 -9.75 13.31 -0.02
N TYR A 260 -9.15 14.28 -0.73
CA TYR A 260 -9.81 15.51 -1.20
C TYR A 260 -9.75 15.76 -2.72
N ARG A 261 -8.88 15.09 -3.47
CA ARG A 261 -8.72 15.21 -4.92
C ARG A 261 -8.99 13.87 -5.63
N PRO A 262 -10.14 13.68 -6.31
CA PRO A 262 -10.59 12.39 -6.85
C PRO A 262 -9.68 11.68 -7.83
N THR A 263 -8.84 12.43 -8.56
CA THR A 263 -7.97 11.88 -9.59
C THR A 263 -6.53 11.75 -9.11
N VAL A 264 -6.24 12.12 -7.86
CA VAL A 264 -4.87 12.13 -7.34
C VAL A 264 -4.64 10.93 -6.44
N LEU A 265 -3.51 10.26 -6.67
CA LEU A 265 -3.00 9.19 -5.81
C LEU A 265 -1.51 9.37 -5.56
N ALA A 266 -1.02 8.81 -4.46
CA ALA A 266 0.41 8.71 -4.17
C ALA A 266 0.83 7.24 -4.27
N THR A 267 2.03 7.00 -4.79
CA THR A 267 2.71 5.70 -4.77
C THR A 267 4.07 5.81 -4.10
N SER A 268 4.53 4.71 -3.53
CA SER A 268 5.85 4.61 -2.91
C SER A 268 6.55 3.33 -3.36
N GLY A 269 7.89 3.33 -3.43
CA GLY A 269 8.62 2.20 -3.99
C GLY A 269 10.08 2.07 -3.57
N VAL A 270 10.76 1.12 -4.20
CA VAL A 270 12.18 0.78 -3.95
C VAL A 270 13.15 1.85 -4.44
N ASP A 271 12.72 2.72 -5.34
CA ASP A 271 13.48 3.88 -5.81
C ASP A 271 13.62 5.01 -4.77
N LYS A 272 13.16 4.78 -3.53
CA LYS A 272 13.26 5.67 -2.36
C LYS A 272 12.43 6.95 -2.50
N ALA A 273 11.50 6.98 -3.46
CA ALA A 273 10.67 8.13 -3.75
C ALA A 273 9.21 7.87 -3.42
N ILE A 274 8.50 8.97 -3.13
CA ILE A 274 7.04 9.01 -3.16
C ILE A 274 6.66 9.82 -4.38
N LYS A 275 5.82 9.26 -5.24
CA LYS A 275 5.39 9.88 -6.49
C LYS A 275 3.90 10.16 -6.45
N ILE A 276 3.51 11.34 -6.88
CA ILE A 276 2.12 11.78 -6.91
C ILE A 276 1.67 11.77 -8.36
N TRP A 277 0.52 11.17 -8.63
CA TRP A 277 -0.01 10.98 -9.97
C TRP A 277 -1.39 11.58 -10.09
N ASP A 278 -1.69 12.17 -11.24
CA ASP A 278 -3.06 12.51 -11.66
C ASP A 278 -3.52 11.48 -12.69
N THR A 279 -4.56 10.72 -12.37
CA THR A 279 -5.10 9.67 -13.24
C THR A 279 -5.63 10.20 -14.58
N ARG A 280 -5.91 11.51 -14.68
CA ARG A 280 -6.29 12.17 -15.94
C ARG A 280 -5.12 12.35 -16.90
N ASN A 281 -3.89 12.45 -16.37
CA ASN A 281 -2.67 12.61 -17.15
C ASN A 281 -1.52 11.82 -16.51
N ALA A 282 -1.61 10.50 -16.64
CA ALA A 282 -0.74 9.53 -15.98
C ALA A 282 0.60 9.28 -16.72
N ARG A 283 1.05 10.20 -17.57
CA ARG A 283 2.30 10.06 -18.34
C ARG A 283 3.57 10.24 -17.48
N SER A 284 3.48 11.06 -16.46
CA SER A 284 4.57 11.40 -15.55
C SER A 284 3.99 11.81 -14.20
N PRO A 285 4.72 11.61 -13.09
CA PRO A 285 4.24 12.07 -11.80
C PRO A 285 4.16 13.61 -11.78
N ILE A 286 3.11 14.14 -11.16
CA ILE A 286 2.92 15.59 -10.96
C ILE A 286 3.80 16.13 -9.82
N ASN A 287 4.32 15.24 -8.96
CA ASN A 287 5.31 15.56 -7.93
C ASN A 287 6.17 14.32 -7.60
N ASP A 288 7.44 14.54 -7.25
CA ASP A 288 8.41 13.49 -6.86
C ASP A 288 9.08 13.94 -5.54
N LEU A 289 8.64 13.33 -4.43
CA LEU A 289 9.09 13.63 -3.08
C LEU A 289 10.23 12.66 -2.72
N ARG A 290 11.43 13.22 -2.53
CA ARG A 290 12.64 12.46 -2.20
C ARG A 290 13.22 12.91 -0.89
N GLY A 291 13.71 11.95 -0.11
CA GLY A 291 14.48 12.20 1.10
C GLY A 291 14.69 10.95 1.95
N HIS A 292 13.86 9.91 1.80
CA HIS A 292 14.13 8.60 2.39
C HIS A 292 15.43 7.99 1.85
N GLU A 293 16.15 7.28 2.70
CA GLU A 293 17.45 6.70 2.35
C GLU A 293 17.36 5.26 1.83
N TYR A 294 16.23 4.60 2.08
CA TYR A 294 15.89 3.25 1.62
C TYR A 294 14.47 3.22 1.03
N ALA A 295 14.00 2.04 0.62
CA ALA A 295 12.68 1.87 0.01
C ALA A 295 11.58 2.40 0.92
N VAL A 296 10.57 3.03 0.32
CA VAL A 296 9.44 3.60 1.03
C VAL A 296 8.31 2.59 1.04
N ARG A 297 8.07 2.00 2.21
CA ARG A 297 7.23 0.81 2.39
C ARG A 297 5.74 1.13 2.39
N SER A 298 5.32 2.22 3.03
CA SER A 298 3.93 2.67 3.06
C SER A 298 3.83 4.18 2.83
N VAL A 299 2.70 4.60 2.26
CA VAL A 299 2.30 5.99 2.09
C VAL A 299 0.82 6.12 2.45
N SER A 300 0.47 7.20 3.15
CA SER A 300 -0.90 7.47 3.58
C SER A 300 -1.20 8.97 3.52
N TRP A 301 -2.20 9.36 2.73
CA TRP A 301 -2.71 10.72 2.68
C TRP A 301 -3.46 11.05 3.96
N SER A 302 -3.22 12.26 4.46
CA SER A 302 -3.95 12.78 5.61
C SER A 302 -5.46 12.80 5.33
N PRO A 303 -6.30 12.31 6.27
CA PRO A 303 -7.74 12.44 6.21
C PRO A 303 -8.23 13.83 6.63
N HIS A 304 -7.31 14.76 6.97
CA HIS A 304 -7.61 16.12 7.43
C HIS A 304 -7.16 17.21 6.45
N SER A 305 -6.22 16.90 5.54
CA SER A 305 -5.74 17.82 4.51
C SER A 305 -5.46 17.12 3.18
N GLY A 306 -5.81 17.79 2.08
CA GLY A 306 -5.54 17.33 0.72
C GLY A 306 -4.10 17.48 0.24
N ASP A 307 -3.23 18.13 1.02
CA ASP A 307 -1.83 18.39 0.67
C ASP A 307 -0.81 17.66 1.56
N THR A 308 -1.25 16.93 2.57
CA THR A 308 -0.36 16.34 3.58
C THR A 308 -0.36 14.83 3.49
N LEU A 309 0.82 14.22 3.58
CA LEU A 309 1.00 12.78 3.50
C LEU A 309 2.07 12.29 4.48
N LEU A 310 1.89 11.05 4.93
CA LEU A 310 2.79 10.31 5.81
C LEU A 310 3.40 9.17 5.03
N SER A 311 4.67 8.86 5.30
CA SER A 311 5.34 7.70 4.74
C SER A 311 6.18 6.99 5.78
N THR A 312 6.43 5.70 5.54
CA THR A 312 7.31 4.84 6.34
C THR A 312 8.30 4.13 5.44
N SER A 313 9.49 3.81 5.97
CA SER A 313 10.58 3.27 5.15
C SER A 313 11.44 2.28 5.90
N TYR A 314 12.16 1.48 5.12
CA TYR A 314 13.29 0.66 5.59
C TYR A 314 14.48 1.49 6.08
N ASP A 315 14.46 2.81 5.95
CA ASP A 315 15.43 3.70 6.61
C ASP A 315 15.12 3.93 8.10
N MET A 316 14.17 3.16 8.65
CA MET A 316 13.75 3.19 10.05
C MET A 316 13.08 4.51 10.46
N THR A 317 12.68 5.35 9.49
CA THR A 317 11.97 6.60 9.75
C THR A 317 10.54 6.58 9.21
N ALA A 318 9.69 7.35 9.88
CA ALA A 318 8.43 7.84 9.33
C ALA A 318 8.57 9.34 9.02
N ARG A 319 7.97 9.81 7.92
CA ARG A 319 8.14 11.20 7.48
C ARG A 319 6.82 11.83 7.06
N VAL A 320 6.65 13.09 7.44
CA VAL A 320 5.51 13.92 7.06
C VAL A 320 5.94 14.83 5.92
N TRP A 321 5.12 14.89 4.88
CA TRP A 321 5.39 15.68 3.68
C TRP A 321 4.19 16.56 3.33
N ARG A 322 4.50 17.66 2.66
CA ARG A 322 3.55 18.53 1.98
C ARG A 322 3.70 18.38 0.47
N ASP A 323 2.62 18.01 -0.20
CA ASP A 323 2.48 18.02 -1.64
C ASP A 323 2.30 19.46 -2.15
N THR A 324 3.39 20.04 -2.65
CA THR A 324 3.36 21.38 -3.23
C THR A 324 2.59 21.48 -4.55
N SER A 325 2.29 20.38 -5.22
CA SER A 325 1.46 20.41 -6.44
C SER A 325 -0.01 20.77 -6.15
N ALA A 326 -0.44 20.66 -4.89
CA ALA A 326 -1.79 21.05 -4.45
C ALA A 326 -1.99 22.58 -4.38
N SER A 327 -0.92 23.38 -4.31
CA SER A 327 -0.97 24.84 -4.16
C SER A 327 -0.34 25.55 -5.38
N PRO A 328 -1.10 25.78 -6.48
CA PRO A 328 -0.55 26.39 -7.70
C PRO A 328 -0.03 27.83 -7.51
N ASN A 329 -0.42 28.51 -6.43
CA ASN A 329 0.03 29.87 -6.09
C ASN A 329 1.35 29.92 -5.30
N GLN A 330 1.85 28.78 -4.81
CA GLN A 330 3.21 28.67 -4.27
C GLN A 330 4.12 28.25 -5.42
N ALA A 331 5.08 29.11 -5.78
CA ALA A 331 5.87 29.01 -7.00
C ALA A 331 6.35 27.57 -7.30
N PRO A 332 6.29 27.12 -8.58
CA PRO A 332 6.71 25.78 -8.97
C PRO A 332 8.18 25.57 -8.61
N HIS A 333 8.47 24.48 -7.92
CA HIS A 333 9.79 23.83 -7.81
C HIS A 333 11.01 24.76 -7.85
N ASN A 334 11.01 25.86 -7.10
CA ASN A 334 12.24 26.60 -6.89
C ASN A 334 12.95 26.01 -5.66
N PRO A 335 14.07 25.29 -5.81
CA PRO A 335 14.80 24.73 -4.67
C PRO A 335 15.29 25.82 -3.68
N ARG A 336 15.30 27.10 -4.08
CA ARG A 336 15.53 28.23 -3.16
C ARG A 336 14.36 28.49 -2.19
N PHE A 337 13.12 28.19 -2.59
CA PHE A 337 11.91 28.43 -1.79
C PHE A 337 11.31 27.15 -1.18
N ASN A 338 11.74 25.97 -1.63
CA ASN A 338 11.40 24.67 -1.03
C ASN A 338 12.65 23.76 -0.95
N PRO A 339 13.61 24.07 -0.05
CA PRO A 339 14.86 23.31 0.06
C PRO A 339 14.64 21.87 0.54
N THR A 340 13.55 21.62 1.28
CA THR A 340 13.22 20.29 1.83
C THR A 340 12.43 19.40 0.87
N LYS A 341 12.12 19.89 -0.34
CA LYS A 341 11.29 19.17 -1.33
C LYS A 341 9.97 18.67 -0.73
N GLY A 342 9.34 19.49 0.12
CA GLY A 342 8.07 19.17 0.77
C GLY A 342 8.20 18.42 2.09
N LEU A 343 9.37 17.89 2.48
CA LEU A 343 9.56 17.27 3.80
C LEU A 343 9.28 18.28 4.91
N GLN A 344 8.36 17.93 5.82
CA GLN A 344 7.96 18.73 6.97
C GLN A 344 8.58 18.20 8.26
N LYS A 345 8.56 16.88 8.48
CA LYS A 345 9.04 16.27 9.72
C LYS A 345 9.60 14.87 9.49
N VAL A 346 10.61 14.50 10.26
CA VAL A 346 11.16 13.15 10.36
C VAL A 346 10.93 12.63 11.77
N PHE A 347 10.33 11.44 11.88
CA PHE A 347 10.17 10.69 13.10
C PHE A 347 11.08 9.46 13.05
N GLY A 348 12.12 9.46 13.88
CA GLY A 348 13.15 8.41 13.91
C GLY A 348 13.24 7.71 15.27
N ALA A 349 12.10 7.47 15.93
CA ALA A 349 12.08 6.74 17.20
C ALA A 349 12.07 5.20 17.00
N HIS A 350 11.75 4.73 15.80
CA HIS A 350 11.85 3.31 15.47
C HIS A 350 13.32 2.91 15.33
N THR A 351 13.65 1.71 15.79
CA THR A 351 15.04 1.18 15.73
C THR A 351 15.22 0.08 14.68
N GLU A 352 14.16 -0.23 13.93
CA GLU A 352 14.13 -1.20 12.84
C GLU A 352 13.18 -0.68 11.74
N PHE A 353 13.02 -1.46 10.66
CA PHE A 353 12.15 -1.13 9.53
C PHE A 353 10.74 -0.71 9.95
N VAL A 354 10.29 0.45 9.48
CA VAL A 354 8.92 0.93 9.72
C VAL A 354 8.04 0.48 8.58
N PHE A 355 7.05 -0.37 8.87
CA PHE A 355 6.29 -1.07 7.85
C PHE A 355 5.02 -0.34 7.44
N ASP A 356 4.31 0.25 8.40
CA ASP A 356 3.02 0.87 8.10
C ASP A 356 2.72 2.03 9.02
N CYS A 357 1.80 2.88 8.55
CA CYS A 357 1.36 4.06 9.25
C CYS A 357 -0.09 4.38 8.94
N ASP A 358 -0.76 4.97 9.92
CA ASP A 358 -2.13 5.45 9.75
C ASP A 358 -2.37 6.77 10.47
N TRP A 359 -3.30 7.55 9.95
CA TRP A 359 -3.71 8.81 10.53
C TRP A 359 -4.89 8.60 11.46
N SER A 360 -4.86 9.22 12.63
CA SER A 360 -6.06 9.27 13.46
C SER A 360 -7.12 10.11 12.74
N MET A 361 -8.32 9.57 12.62
CA MET A 361 -9.46 10.27 12.05
C MET A 361 -10.16 11.19 13.07
N TRP A 362 -9.87 10.99 14.35
CA TRP A 362 -10.60 11.59 15.46
C TRP A 362 -9.69 12.50 16.30
N GLY A 363 -10.31 13.38 17.09
CA GLY A 363 -9.58 14.29 17.96
C GLY A 363 -8.87 15.41 17.20
N GLN A 364 -7.74 15.87 17.73
CA GLN A 364 -6.95 16.93 17.11
C GLN A 364 -6.31 16.42 15.80
N PRO A 365 -6.49 17.12 14.67
CA PRO A 365 -5.84 16.75 13.42
C PRO A 365 -4.32 16.65 13.57
N GLY A 366 -3.72 15.60 13.01
CA GLY A 366 -2.28 15.42 13.00
C GLY A 366 -1.75 14.26 13.85
N TRP A 367 -2.59 13.62 14.67
CA TRP A 367 -2.18 12.38 15.33
C TRP A 367 -2.02 11.24 14.32
N VAL A 368 -0.92 10.51 14.44
CA VAL A 368 -0.57 9.39 13.57
C VAL A 368 -0.07 8.22 14.41
N ALA A 369 -0.25 7.02 13.88
CA ALA A 369 0.33 5.81 14.42
C ALA A 369 1.32 5.20 13.43
N THR A 370 2.42 4.68 13.93
CA THR A 370 3.44 3.97 13.13
C THR A 370 3.82 2.69 13.84
N THR A 371 4.04 1.63 13.05
CA THR A 371 4.49 0.33 13.57
C THR A 371 5.67 -0.19 12.76
N GLY A 372 6.59 -0.87 13.43
CA GLY A 372 7.80 -1.38 12.81
C GLY A 372 8.25 -2.74 13.34
N TRP A 373 9.37 -3.19 12.78
CA TRP A 373 10.00 -4.46 13.13
C TRP A 373 10.67 -4.50 14.49
N ASP A 374 10.78 -3.33 15.14
CA ASP A 374 11.30 -3.14 16.49
C ASP A 374 10.29 -3.51 17.59
N GLU A 375 9.18 -4.15 17.21
CA GLU A 375 8.07 -4.52 18.09
C GLU A 375 7.37 -3.29 18.71
N MET A 376 7.59 -2.09 18.16
CA MET A 376 7.03 -0.87 18.71
C MET A 376 5.87 -0.36 17.87
N VAL A 377 4.84 0.09 18.58
CA VAL A 377 3.75 0.91 18.06
C VAL A 377 3.90 2.28 18.70
N TYR A 378 4.09 3.32 17.90
CA TYR A 378 4.16 4.70 18.37
C TYR A 378 2.93 5.48 17.93
N ILE A 379 2.41 6.31 18.82
CA ILE A 379 1.40 7.33 18.50
C ILE A 379 2.03 8.70 18.76
N TRP A 380 2.09 9.53 17.73
CA TRP A 380 2.77 10.81 17.77
C TRP A 380 2.05 11.84 16.90
N HIS A 381 2.38 13.11 17.08
CA HIS A 381 1.73 14.20 16.37
C HIS A 381 2.60 14.69 15.21
N ALA A 382 2.02 14.79 14.02
CA ALA A 382 2.71 15.06 12.76
C ALA A 382 3.33 16.47 12.67
N GLU A 383 2.82 17.42 13.46
CA GLU A 383 3.27 18.83 13.41
C GLU A 383 4.10 19.28 14.62
N SER A 384 4.08 18.54 15.73
CA SER A 384 4.62 19.02 17.03
C SER A 384 6.08 18.73 17.26
#